data_AF-A0A9D4K563-F1
#
_entry.id   AF-A0A9D4K563-F1
#
_cell.length_a   1.000
_cell.length_b   1.000
_cell.length_c   1.000
_cell.angle_alpha   90.00
_cell.angle_beta   90.00
_cell.angle_gamma   90.00
#
_symmetry.space_group_name_H-M   'P 1'
#
loop_
_entity.id
_entity.type
_entity.pdbx_description
1 polymer ?
#
loop_
_entity_poly.entity_id
_entity_poly.type
_entity_poly.pdbx_seq_one_letter_code
_entity_poly.pdbx_strand_id
1 'polypeptide(L)'
;MVRKSDNECIAITEPSESGCKGLGVCPRVVSLGSVGMTARVLVRVFNISAKTIQIAPKAVLCELQEAKVLRNWSPDSGCKTEITSKTE
;
A
#
# COMPACT_ATOMS: atom_id res chain seq x y z
N MET A 1 -18.37 2.21 21.39
CA MET A 1 -18.86 2.91 20.18
C MET A 1 -17.67 3.60 19.54
N VAL A 2 -17.07 3.03 18.49
CA VAL A 2 -15.90 3.62 17.81
C VAL A 2 -16.42 4.53 16.71
N ARG A 3 -16.26 5.84 16.87
CA ARG A 3 -16.60 6.83 15.85
C ARG A 3 -15.48 6.86 14.81
N LYS A 4 -15.80 6.51 13.57
CA LYS A 4 -14.90 6.63 12.42
C LYS A 4 -14.83 8.10 12.00
N SER A 5 -13.63 8.64 11.86
CA SER A 5 -13.40 9.90 11.16
C SER A 5 -13.46 9.60 9.66
N ASP A 6 -14.33 10.29 8.91
CA ASP A 6 -14.55 10.04 7.48
C ASP A 6 -13.38 10.48 6.57
N ASN A 7 -12.29 11.00 7.16
CA ASN A 7 -11.12 11.53 6.43
C ASN A 7 -9.83 10.69 6.58
N GLU A 8 -9.89 9.46 7.11
CA GLU A 8 -8.72 8.59 7.16
C GLU A 8 -8.51 7.87 5.81
N CYS A 9 -7.38 8.16 5.15
CA CYS A 9 -6.94 7.41 3.98
C CYS A 9 -6.21 6.15 4.46
N ILE A 10 -6.69 4.99 4.03
CA ILE A 10 -6.03 3.71 4.33
C ILE A 10 -5.08 3.38 3.19
N ALA A 11 -3.87 2.98 3.51
CA ALA A 11 -2.88 2.56 2.53
C ALA A 11 -2.19 1.25 2.94
N ILE A 12 -1.56 0.60 1.98
CA ILE A 12 -0.75 -0.60 2.17
C ILE A 12 0.69 -0.27 1.76
N THR A 13 1.65 -0.62 2.60
CA THR A 13 3.06 -0.59 2.20
C THR A 13 3.37 -1.79 1.30
N GLU A 14 3.85 -1.58 0.09
CA GLU A 14 4.20 -2.65 -0.84
C GLU A 14 5.66 -2.55 -1.31
N PRO A 15 6.31 -3.66 -1.72
CA PRO A 15 7.63 -3.60 -2.32
C PRO A 15 7.63 -2.67 -3.53
N SER A 16 8.59 -1.75 -3.62
CA SER A 16 8.75 -0.94 -4.84
C SER A 16 9.32 -1.80 -5.96
N GLU A 17 8.79 -1.66 -7.18
CA GLU A 17 9.35 -2.31 -8.37
C GLU A 17 10.79 -1.84 -8.66
N SER A 18 11.08 -0.59 -8.29
CA SER A 18 12.42 0.00 -8.38
C SER A 18 13.34 -0.33 -7.19
N GLY A 19 12.84 -1.13 -6.24
CA GLY A 19 13.50 -1.45 -4.99
C GLY A 19 14.73 -2.34 -5.12
N CYS A 20 15.41 -2.54 -3.98
CA CYS A 20 16.59 -3.40 -3.92
C CYS A 20 16.24 -4.87 -4.20
N LYS A 21 16.84 -5.45 -5.24
CA LYS A 21 16.68 -6.88 -5.57
C LYS A 21 17.09 -7.77 -4.40
N GLY A 22 16.29 -8.80 -4.13
CA GLY A 22 16.53 -9.74 -3.03
C GLY A 22 16.13 -9.21 -1.65
N LEU A 23 15.55 -8.01 -1.57
CA LEU A 23 14.93 -7.49 -0.35
C LEU A 23 13.40 -7.64 -0.46
N GLY A 24 12.81 -8.30 0.52
CA GLY A 24 11.36 -8.36 0.71
C GLY A 24 10.88 -7.27 1.65
N VAL A 25 9.72 -6.70 1.37
CA VAL A 25 8.98 -5.81 2.27
C VAL A 25 7.73 -6.53 2.74
N CYS A 26 7.51 -6.60 4.05
CA CYS A 26 6.24 -7.12 4.58
C CYS A 26 5.13 -6.11 4.34
N PRO A 27 4.04 -6.48 3.64
CA PRO A 27 2.90 -5.59 3.50
C PRO A 27 2.24 -5.29 4.83
N ARG A 28 1.82 -4.04 5.01
CA ARG A 28 1.14 -3.58 6.21
C ARG A 28 0.10 -2.54 5.85
N VAL A 29 -1.12 -2.74 6.37
CA VAL A 29 -2.19 -1.75 6.32
C VAL A 29 -1.89 -0.64 7.33
N VAL A 30 -1.91 0.61 6.89
CA VAL A 30 -1.69 1.80 7.70
C VAL A 30 -2.83 2.79 7.51
N SER A 31 -3.22 3.47 8.59
CA SER A 31 -4.12 4.61 8.51
C SER A 31 -3.27 5.87 8.42
N LEU A 32 -3.48 6.65 7.37
CA LEU A 32 -2.86 7.95 7.16
C LEU A 32 -3.81 9.02 7.70
N GLY A 33 -3.27 9.89 8.57
CA GLY A 33 -4.00 11.02 9.13
C GLY A 33 -4.31 12.09 8.08
N SER A 34 -4.88 13.21 8.53
CA SER A 34 -5.30 14.32 7.67
C SER A 34 -4.19 14.84 6.75
N VAL A 35 -4.61 15.22 5.54
CA VAL A 35 -3.78 15.82 4.49
C VAL A 35 -2.94 16.98 5.03
N GLY A 36 -1.65 17.00 4.68
CA GLY A 36 -0.70 18.07 5.06
C GLY A 36 0.22 17.76 6.24
N MET A 37 0.01 16.63 6.93
CA MET A 37 0.94 16.15 7.97
C MET A 37 1.85 15.03 7.44
N THR A 38 3.15 15.13 7.71
CA THR A 38 4.11 14.06 7.44
C THR A 38 4.04 13.01 8.54
N ALA A 39 3.64 11.78 8.19
CA ALA A 39 3.67 10.64 9.10
C ALA A 39 4.92 9.78 8.86
N ARG A 40 5.45 9.17 9.92
CA ARG A 40 6.50 8.14 9.81
C ARG A 40 5.84 6.76 9.85
N VAL A 41 6.01 5.99 8.77
CA VAL A 41 5.52 4.62 8.67
C VAL A 41 6.69 3.66 8.92
N LEU A 42 6.53 2.77 9.89
CA LEU A 42 7.52 1.71 10.16
C LEU A 42 7.29 0.55 9.19
N VAL A 43 8.35 0.18 8.49
CA VAL A 43 8.35 -0.89 7.48
C VAL A 43 9.27 -2.01 7.94
N ARG A 44 8.82 -3.26 7.78
CA ARG A 44 9.64 -4.44 8.04
C ARG A 44 10.24 -4.94 6.73
N VAL A 45 11.56 -5.08 6.71
CA VAL A 45 12.32 -5.54 5.55
C VAL A 45 13.05 -6.83 5.87
N PHE A 46 13.17 -7.70 4.87
CA PHE A 46 13.79 -9.02 5.00
C PHE A 46 14.74 -9.24 3.84
N ASN A 47 15.92 -9.76 4.13
CA ASN A 47 16.80 -10.25 3.07
C ASN A 47 16.30 -11.65 2.67
N ILE A 48 15.76 -11.77 1.46
CA ILE A 48 15.28 -13.04 0.90
C ILE A 48 16.35 -13.73 0.02
N SER A 49 17.56 -13.16 -0.04
CA SER A 49 18.68 -13.71 -0.79
C SER A 49 19.68 -14.42 0.13
N ALA A 50 20.55 -15.24 -0.47
CA ALA A 50 21.66 -15.89 0.23
C ALA A 50 22.88 -14.98 0.45
N LYS A 51 22.81 -13.69 0.04
CA LYS A 51 23.93 -12.74 0.09
C LYS A 51 23.58 -11.54 0.96
N THR A 52 24.57 -10.89 1.56
CA THR A 52 24.35 -9.63 2.27
C THR A 52 23.89 -8.54 1.28
N ILE A 53 22.83 -7.83 1.63
CA ILE A 53 22.30 -6.71 0.85
C ILE A 53 22.69 -5.40 1.53
N GLN A 54 23.26 -4.49 0.75
CA GLN A 54 23.57 -3.13 1.18
C GLN A 54 22.43 -2.20 0.76
N ILE A 55 21.85 -1.47 1.71
CA ILE A 55 20.80 -0.48 1.44
C ILE A 55 21.43 0.90 1.50
N ALA A 56 21.41 1.61 0.37
CA ALA A 56 21.91 2.97 0.31
C ALA A 56 20.99 3.93 1.10
N PRO A 57 21.54 4.99 1.72
CA PRO A 57 20.72 6.05 2.30
C PRO A 57 19.74 6.62 1.26
N LYS A 58 18.49 6.86 1.68
CA LYS A 58 17.39 7.37 0.83
C LYS A 58 16.97 6.45 -0.33
N ALA A 59 17.41 5.19 -0.36
CA ALA A 59 16.88 4.22 -1.30
C ALA A 59 15.36 4.05 -1.12
N VAL A 60 14.63 3.96 -2.23
CA VAL A 60 13.20 3.66 -2.22
C VAL A 60 13.06 2.15 -2.00
N LEU A 61 12.49 1.76 -0.86
CA LEU A 61 12.32 0.35 -0.49
C LEU A 61 10.89 -0.14 -0.73
N CYS A 62 9.92 0.74 -0.51
CA CYS A 62 8.51 0.44 -0.58
C CYS A 62 7.73 1.65 -1.07
N GLU A 63 6.53 1.40 -1.54
CA GLU A 63 5.55 2.39 -1.94
C GLU A 63 4.30 2.25 -1.08
N LEU A 64 3.52 3.32 -1.00
CA LEU A 64 2.20 3.29 -0.37
C LEU A 64 1.15 3.25 -1.48
N GLN A 65 0.33 2.21 -1.47
CA GLN A 65 -0.84 2.13 -2.34
C GLN A 65 -2.10 2.38 -1.51
N GLU A 66 -2.97 3.27 -1.99
CA GLU A 66 -4.26 3.50 -1.37
C GLU A 66 -5.11 2.22 -1.44
N ALA A 67 -5.77 1.89 -0.33
CA ALA A 67 -6.54 0.66 -0.21
C ALA A 67 -7.90 0.90 0.45
N LYS A 68 -8.90 0.16 0.00
CA LYS A 68 -10.23 0.11 0.63
C LYS A 68 -10.37 -1.21 1.38
N VAL A 69 -10.41 -1.14 2.71
CA VAL A 69 -10.62 -2.33 3.55
C VAL A 69 -12.10 -2.68 3.57
N LEU A 70 -12.47 -3.80 2.94
CA LEU A 70 -13.80 -4.39 3.04
C LEU A 70 -13.89 -5.21 4.33
N ARG A 71 -14.79 -4.83 5.24
CA ARG A 71 -14.99 -5.57 6.50
C ARG A 71 -15.71 -6.90 6.29
N ASN A 72 -16.58 -6.95 5.28
CA ASN A 72 -17.33 -8.13 4.92
C ASN A 72 -17.12 -8.36 3.41
N TRP A 73 -16.55 -9.51 3.06
CA TRP A 73 -16.49 -9.97 1.69
C TRP A 73 -17.75 -10.80 1.40
N SER A 74 -18.59 -10.33 0.48
CA SER A 74 -19.68 -11.12 -0.10
C SER A 74 -19.33 -11.38 -1.57
N PRO A 75 -19.22 -12.65 -2.01
CA PRO A 75 -18.82 -12.98 -3.38
C PRO A 75 -19.83 -12.58 -4.47
N ASP A 76 -21.01 -12.05 -4.12
CA ASP A 76 -22.08 -11.78 -5.08
C ASP A 76 -22.35 -10.28 -5.28
N SER A 77 -21.49 -9.62 -6.05
CA SER A 77 -21.91 -8.50 -6.91
C SER A 77 -20.84 -8.30 -7.98
N GLY A 78 -21.00 -9.00 -9.11
CA GLY A 78 -20.13 -8.83 -10.28
C GLY A 78 -20.01 -7.34 -10.64
N CYS A 79 -18.77 -6.87 -10.74
CA CYS A 79 -18.48 -5.53 -11.23
C CYS A 79 -18.91 -5.46 -12.69
N LYS A 80 -20.06 -4.82 -12.97
CA LYS A 80 -20.40 -4.43 -14.33
C LYS A 80 -19.50 -3.25 -14.68
N THR A 81 -18.44 -3.53 -15.44
CA THR A 81 -17.65 -2.48 -16.09
C THR A 81 -18.48 -1.93 -17.24
N GLU A 82 -19.16 -0.80 -17.04
CA GLU A 82 -19.69 -0.02 -18.16
C GLU A 82 -18.52 0.59 -18.93
N ILE A 83 -18.18 -0.02 -20.07
CA ILE A 83 -17.26 0.56 -21.05
C ILE A 83 -18.05 1.62 -21.80
N THR A 84 -17.86 2.90 -21.48
CA THR A 84 -18.34 4.00 -22.32
C THR A 84 -17.30 4.26 -23.41
N SER A 85 -17.41 3.58 -24.54
CA SER A 85 -16.72 3.96 -25.77
C SER A 85 -17.43 5.18 -26.36
N LYS A 86 -16.76 6.35 -26.35
CA LYS A 86 -17.13 7.48 -27.21
C LYS A 86 -16.59 7.18 -28.60
N THR A 87 -17.48 7.07 -29.58
CA THR A 87 -17.15 7.12 -31.00
C THR A 87 -17.55 8.51 -31.50
N GLU A 88 -16.60 9.21 -32.11
CA GLU A 88 -16.81 10.45 -32.86
C GLU A 88 -17.66 10.23 -34.12
#